data_AF-A0A0B2R2D0-F1
#
_entry.id   AF-A0A0B2R2D0-F1
#
_cell.length_a   1.000
_cell.length_b   1.000
_cell.length_c   1.000
_cell.angle_alpha   90.00
_cell.angle_beta   90.00
_cell.angle_gamma   90.00
#
_symmetry.space_group_name_H-M   'P 1'
#
loop_
_entity.id
_entity.type
_entity.pdbx_description
1 polymer ?
#
loop_
_entity_poly.entity_id
_entity_poly.type
_entity_poly.pdbx_seq_one_letter_code
_entity_poly.pdbx_strand_id
1 'polypeptide(L)'
;MQSLDTCVFILAFIISPYLCHSVGTNTIYNVINYGAKGDGRSDDSQAFLRAWQSTCGAQGAATLLIPPNRVFLVSSLILKGPCSAAIQIQTGMPIE
;
A
#
# COMPACT_ATOMS: atom_id res chain seq x y z
N MET A 1 -13.02 -9.21 -9.33
CA MET A 1 -14.10 -8.26 -8.98
C MET A 1 -13.44 -7.22 -8.08
N GLN A 2 -12.76 -6.18 -8.54
CA GLN A 2 -13.29 -5.00 -9.24
C GLN A 2 -12.17 -4.40 -10.11
N SER A 3 -12.20 -4.63 -11.42
CA SER A 3 -11.51 -3.80 -12.41
C SER A 3 -12.60 -2.96 -13.07
N LEU A 4 -12.71 -1.69 -12.69
CA LEU A 4 -13.58 -0.76 -13.39
C LEU A 4 -12.74 -0.19 -14.55
N ASP A 5 -12.88 -0.80 -15.73
CA ASP A 5 -12.23 -0.34 -16.96
C ASP A 5 -12.84 1.01 -17.38
N THR A 6 -12.22 2.12 -16.96
CA THR A 6 -12.61 3.47 -17.38
C THR A 6 -12.11 3.76 -18.80
N CYS A 7 -12.71 3.12 -19.80
CA CYS A 7 -12.63 3.58 -21.19
C CYS A 7 -13.50 4.84 -21.29
N VAL A 8 -12.89 6.01 -21.17
CA VAL A 8 -13.57 7.31 -21.33
C VAL A 8 -14.07 7.42 -22.78
N PHE A 9 -15.33 7.03 -23.02
CA PHE A 9 -16.07 7.34 -24.23
C PHE A 9 -16.48 8.82 -24.18
N ILE A 10 -15.54 9.74 -24.40
CA ILE A 10 -15.94 11.09 -24.82
C ILE A 10 -16.13 11.02 -26.33
N LEU A 11 -17.41 11.02 -26.70
CA LEU A 11 -17.94 11.04 -28.06
C LEU A 11 -17.36 12.23 -28.85
N ALA A 12 -16.18 12.09 -29.47
CA ALA A 12 -15.83 12.78 -30.71
C ALA A 12 -14.47 12.30 -31.28
N PHE A 13 -14.57 11.41 -32.26
CA PHE A 13 -13.80 11.38 -33.52
C PHE A 13 -12.24 11.41 -33.50
N ILE A 14 -11.70 10.24 -33.84
CA ILE A 14 -10.60 9.99 -34.80
C ILE A 14 -9.13 10.12 -34.27
N ILE A 15 -8.51 8.93 -34.11
CA ILE A 15 -7.06 8.60 -34.04
C ILE A 15 -6.33 8.87 -32.71
N SER A 16 -6.53 8.01 -31.72
CA SER A 16 -5.48 7.75 -30.73
C SER A 16 -5.57 6.30 -30.27
N PRO A 17 -4.48 5.50 -30.30
CA PRO A 17 -4.55 4.12 -29.87
C PRO A 17 -4.95 4.11 -28.40
N TYR A 18 -6.07 3.46 -28.12
CA TYR A 18 -6.60 3.18 -26.81
C TYR A 18 -5.49 2.67 -25.88
N LEU A 19 -4.93 3.57 -25.09
CA LEU A 19 -4.25 3.19 -23.86
C LEU A 19 -5.37 2.80 -22.89
N CYS A 20 -5.75 1.52 -22.94
CA CYS A 20 -6.45 0.90 -21.84
C CYS A 20 -5.54 1.00 -20.62
N HIS A 21 -5.74 2.05 -19.83
CA HIS A 21 -5.02 2.21 -18.58
C HIS A 21 -5.83 1.45 -17.54
N SER A 22 -5.35 0.26 -17.17
CA SER A 22 -5.87 -0.43 -15.99
C SER A 22 -5.45 0.39 -14.77
N VAL A 23 -6.26 1.38 -14.39
CA VAL A 23 -6.09 2.08 -13.12
C VAL A 23 -6.50 1.11 -12.04
N GLY A 24 -5.56 0.26 -11.61
CA GLY A 24 -5.71 -0.52 -10.39
C GLY A 24 -5.78 0.44 -9.22
N THR A 25 -6.78 0.29 -8.35
CA THR A 25 -6.83 1.04 -7.10
C THR A 25 -5.68 0.57 -6.20
N ASN A 26 -4.73 1.45 -5.90
CA ASN A 26 -3.67 1.15 -4.94
C ASN A 26 -4.22 1.35 -3.52
N THR A 27 -4.34 0.26 -2.76
CA THR A 27 -4.85 0.32 -1.38
C THR A 27 -3.72 0.55 -0.39
N ILE A 28 -3.86 1.56 0.47
CA ILE A 28 -2.83 1.96 1.43
C ILE A 28 -3.13 1.39 2.82
N TYR A 29 -2.15 0.68 3.37
CA TYR A 29 -2.16 0.06 4.69
C TYR A 29 -1.13 0.75 5.57
N ASN A 30 -1.57 1.79 6.30
CA ASN A 30 -0.70 2.54 7.20
C ASN A 30 -0.48 1.81 8.53
N VAL A 31 0.76 1.56 8.92
CA VAL A 31 1.12 0.82 10.15
C VAL A 31 0.51 1.42 11.43
N ILE A 32 0.21 2.72 11.47
CA ILE A 32 -0.44 3.38 12.60
C ILE A 32 -1.88 2.86 12.80
N ASN A 33 -2.60 2.60 11.71
CA ASN A 33 -3.95 2.03 11.75
C ASN A 33 -3.95 0.59 12.30
N TYR A 34 -2.78 -0.04 12.39
CA TYR A 34 -2.57 -1.36 12.97
C TYR A 34 -1.92 -1.31 14.35
N GLY A 35 -1.89 -0.13 14.97
CA GLY A 35 -1.46 0.07 16.36
C GLY A 35 0.03 0.35 16.54
N ALA A 36 0.76 0.70 15.48
CA ALA A 36 2.13 1.19 15.64
C ALA A 36 2.08 2.57 16.31
N LYS A 37 2.94 2.80 17.30
CA LYS A 37 3.01 4.07 18.03
C LYS A 37 3.98 5.03 17.36
N GLY A 38 5.13 4.53 16.92
CA GLY A 38 6.17 5.36 16.32
C GLY A 38 6.81 6.35 17.31
N ASP A 39 6.92 5.94 18.58
CA ASP A 39 7.44 6.75 19.71
C ASP A 39 8.94 6.51 20.01
N GLY A 40 9.59 5.62 19.25
CA GLY A 40 10.99 5.21 19.41
C GLY A 40 11.29 4.39 20.66
N ARG A 41 10.26 3.95 21.40
CA ARG A 41 10.40 3.24 22.69
C ARG A 41 9.61 1.93 22.73
N SER A 42 8.40 1.96 22.21
CA SER A 42 7.52 0.81 22.17
C SER A 42 7.89 -0.11 21.00
N ASP A 43 7.86 -1.42 21.22
CA ASP A 43 8.01 -2.39 20.14
C ASP A 43 6.76 -2.38 19.23
N ASP A 44 6.94 -1.93 17.99
CA ASP A 44 5.90 -1.81 16.98
C ASP A 44 5.79 -3.05 16.06
N SER A 45 6.58 -4.11 16.30
CA SER A 45 6.66 -5.29 15.42
C SER A 45 5.30 -5.94 15.14
N GLN A 46 4.44 -6.05 16.14
CA GLN A 46 3.11 -6.65 15.97
C GLN A 46 2.17 -5.78 15.14
N ALA A 47 2.35 -4.46 15.15
CA ALA A 47 1.61 -3.58 14.27
C ALA A 47 2.08 -3.74 12.82
N PHE A 48 3.40 -3.86 12.59
CA PHE A 48 3.97 -4.13 11.27
C PHE A 48 3.51 -5.48 10.69
N LEU A 49 3.47 -6.54 11.50
CA LEU A 49 2.97 -7.86 11.06
C LEU A 49 1.49 -7.82 10.68
N ARG A 50 0.65 -7.16 11.47
CA ARG A 50 -0.79 -7.03 11.17
C ARG A 50 -1.06 -6.18 9.93
N ALA A 51 -0.31 -5.08 9.79
CA ALA A 51 -0.38 -4.24 8.60
C ALA A 51 0.05 -5.05 7.36
N TRP A 52 1.17 -5.77 7.43
CA TRP A 52 1.65 -6.63 6.36
C TRP A 52 0.66 -7.72 5.97
N GLN A 53 0.04 -8.41 6.92
CA GLN A 53 -0.97 -9.43 6.63
C GLN A 53 -2.13 -8.86 5.81
N SER A 54 -2.54 -7.63 6.14
CA SER A 54 -3.62 -6.95 5.45
C SER A 54 -3.19 -6.45 4.06
N THR A 55 -1.99 -5.91 3.93
CA THR A 55 -1.38 -5.52 2.65
C THR A 55 -1.23 -6.73 1.72
N CYS A 56 -0.77 -7.86 2.25
CA CYS A 56 -0.48 -9.08 1.50
C CYS A 56 -1.74 -9.82 1.05
N GLY A 57 -2.82 -9.74 1.84
CA GLY A 57 -4.14 -10.25 1.49
C GLY A 57 -4.96 -9.34 0.56
N ALA A 58 -4.42 -8.20 0.12
CA ALA A 58 -5.12 -7.29 -0.76
C ALA A 58 -5.35 -7.91 -2.16
N GLN A 59 -6.54 -7.70 -2.71
CA GLN A 59 -6.94 -8.26 -4.03
C GLN A 59 -6.32 -7.50 -5.22
N GLY A 60 -5.63 -6.39 -4.98
CA GLY A 60 -5.02 -5.54 -5.99
C GLY A 60 -3.73 -4.91 -5.48
N ALA A 61 -3.15 -3.99 -6.26
CA ALA A 61 -1.94 -3.28 -5.86
C ALA A 61 -2.11 -2.68 -4.46
N ALA A 62 -1.12 -2.88 -3.60
CA ALA A 62 -1.20 -2.47 -2.21
C ALA A 62 0.11 -1.85 -1.72
N THR A 63 -0.01 -0.82 -0.90
CA THR A 63 1.13 -0.15 -0.26
C THR A 63 1.08 -0.35 1.25
N LEU A 64 2.11 -0.96 1.82
CA LEU A 64 2.39 -0.84 3.25
C LEU A 64 3.04 0.53 3.50
N LEU A 65 2.35 1.42 4.21
CA LEU A 65 2.82 2.77 4.48
C LEU A 65 3.40 2.90 5.89
N ILE A 66 4.65 3.32 5.96
CA ILE A 66 5.36 3.72 7.17
C ILE A 66 5.43 5.25 7.15
N PRO A 67 4.59 5.97 7.93
CA PRO A 67 4.50 7.42 7.82
C PRO A 67 5.75 8.13 8.33
N PRO A 68 6.03 9.35 7.83
CA PRO A 68 7.19 10.13 8.26
C PRO A 68 7.02 10.69 9.67
N ASN A 69 8.08 11.34 10.18
CA ASN A 69 8.11 12.09 11.45
C ASN A 69 7.81 11.24 12.69
N ARG A 70 8.19 9.97 12.64
CA ARG A 70 8.00 8.98 13.70
C ARG A 70 9.19 8.04 13.75
N VAL A 71 9.42 7.46 14.93
CA VAL A 71 10.51 6.49 15.14
C VAL A 71 9.89 5.15 15.51
N PHE A 72 10.03 4.15 14.66
CA PHE A 72 9.47 2.82 14.89
C PHE A 72 10.57 1.88 15.37
N LEU A 73 10.41 1.31 16.56
CA LEU A 73 11.28 0.24 17.03
C LEU A 73 10.68 -1.10 16.60
N VAL A 74 11.41 -1.84 15.77
CA VAL A 74 10.94 -3.09 15.18
C VAL A 74 12.00 -4.17 15.41
N SER A 75 11.60 -5.21 16.15
CA SER A 75 12.39 -6.42 16.34
C SER A 75 12.50 -7.19 15.02
N SER A 76 13.49 -8.09 14.92
CA SER A 76 13.64 -8.94 13.73
C SER A 76 12.35 -9.70 13.44
N LEU A 77 11.80 -9.52 12.25
CA LEU A 77 10.55 -10.15 11.82
C LEU A 77 10.63 -10.55 10.34
N ILE A 78 9.78 -11.52 9.97
CA ILE A 78 9.70 -12.03 8.60
C ILE A 78 8.33 -11.68 8.03
N LEU A 79 8.34 -10.89 6.96
CA LEU A 79 7.16 -10.55 6.17
C LEU A 79 6.85 -11.71 5.22
N LYS A 80 6.08 -12.70 5.70
CA LYS A 80 5.76 -13.91 4.94
C LYS A 80 4.56 -13.72 4.01
N GLY A 81 4.63 -14.34 2.83
CA GLY A 81 3.49 -14.53 1.92
C GLY A 81 2.74 -15.85 2.17
N PRO A 82 1.90 -16.30 1.22
CA PRO A 82 1.75 -15.79 -0.15
C PRO A 82 0.95 -14.48 -0.21
N CYS A 83 1.34 -13.59 -1.12
CA CYS A 83 0.62 -12.34 -1.37
C CYS A 83 -0.13 -12.40 -2.70
N SER A 84 -1.33 -11.83 -2.73
CA SER A 84 -2.22 -11.94 -3.89
C SER A 84 -1.88 -10.96 -5.01
N ALA A 85 -1.10 -9.91 -4.73
CA ALA A 85 -0.76 -8.87 -5.68
C ALA A 85 0.63 -8.26 -5.40
N ALA A 86 1.06 -7.36 -6.27
CA ALA A 86 2.28 -6.57 -6.08
C ALA A 86 2.13 -5.64 -4.86
N ILE A 87 3.12 -5.72 -3.96
CA ILE A 87 3.18 -4.90 -2.76
C ILE A 87 4.27 -3.84 -2.93
N GLN A 88 3.97 -2.62 -2.51
CA GLN A 88 4.94 -1.56 -2.32
C GLN A 88 5.12 -1.32 -0.81
N ILE A 89 6.36 -1.13 -0.38
CA ILE A 89 6.65 -0.65 0.98
C ILE A 89 7.11 0.79 0.82
N GLN A 90 6.33 1.72 1.37
CA GLN A 90 6.61 3.15 1.26
C GLN A 90 6.98 3.70 2.62
N THR A 91 8.20 4.23 2.73
CA THR A 91 8.62 5.06 3.86
C THR A 91 8.30 6.51 3.55
N GLY A 92 7.75 7.23 4.53
CA GLY A 92 7.59 8.67 4.42
C GLY A 92 8.94 9.37 4.40
N MET A 93 9.11 10.37 3.53
CA MET A 93 10.27 11.24 3.60
C MET A 93 10.24 12.08 4.89
N PRO A 94 11.36 12.18 5.62
CA PRO A 94 11.44 13.12 6.74
C PRO A 94 11.26 14.54 6.21
N ILE A 95 10.43 15.35 6.88
CA ILE A 95 10.47 16.81 6.70
C ILE A 95 11.63 17.31 7.56
N GLU A 96 12.65 17.87 6.89
CA GLU A 96 13.72 18.64 7.55
C GLU A 96 13.16 19.89 8.23
#